data_AF-A0A2N2C0D0-F1
#
_entry.id   AF-A0A2N2C0D0-F1
#
_cell.length_a   1.000
_cell.length_b   1.000
_cell.length_c   1.000
_cell.angle_alpha   90.00
_cell.angle_beta   90.00
_cell.angle_gamma   90.00
#
_symmetry.space_group_name_H-M   'P 1'
#
loop_
_entity.id
_entity.type
_entity.pdbx_description
1 polymer ?
#
loop_
_entity_poly.entity_id
_entity_poly.type
_entity_poly.pdbx_seq_one_letter_code
_entity_poly.pdbx_strand_id
1 'polypeptide(L)'
;MIEEIAYQRCIPVVATMKKLEQFLASDLTWCVLQDIHISMLSDMLTMLHRNERKALVHIEMINGVANDEYGTEFLCQKLRVDGIISSKAKIIEIAKR
;
A
#
# COMPACT_ATOMS: atom_id res chain seq x y z
N MET A 1 7.01 -8.44 -8.83
CA MET A 1 5.96 -8.70 -7.81
C MET A 1 5.77 -10.17 -7.49
N ILE A 2 5.16 -11.00 -8.35
CA ILE A 2 4.82 -12.41 -7.98
C ILE A 2 6.04 -13.21 -7.54
N GLU A 3 7.14 -13.12 -8.28
CA GLU A 3 8.40 -13.79 -7.92
C GLU A 3 8.96 -13.30 -6.57
N GLU A 4 8.92 -11.99 -6.32
CA GLU A 4 9.37 -11.40 -5.05
C GLU A 4 8.54 -11.88 -3.85
N ILE A 5 7.22 -11.97 -4.04
CA ILE A 5 6.28 -12.44 -3.01
C ILE A 5 6.42 -13.96 -2.81
N ALA A 6 6.75 -14.73 -3.85
CA ALA A 6 6.84 -16.19 -3.76
C ALA A 6 7.89 -16.68 -2.74
N TYR A 7 8.95 -15.90 -2.51
CA TYR A 7 9.97 -16.19 -1.50
C TYR A 7 9.58 -15.75 -0.08
N GLN A 8 8.46 -15.04 0.07
CA GLN A 8 7.97 -14.50 1.32
C GLN A 8 6.80 -15.34 1.86
N ARG A 9 6.99 -16.04 2.99
CA ARG A 9 5.97 -16.96 3.54
C ARG A 9 4.69 -16.27 4.04
N CYS A 10 4.75 -14.99 4.36
CA CYS A 10 3.59 -14.21 4.82
C CYS A 10 3.69 -12.75 4.41
N ILE A 11 2.57 -12.09 4.13
CA ILE A 11 2.53 -10.65 3.87
C ILE A 11 1.91 -9.97 5.10
N PRO A 12 2.68 -9.21 5.89
CA PRO A 12 2.17 -8.58 7.09
C PRO A 12 1.26 -7.40 6.75
N VAL A 13 0.24 -7.24 7.58
CA VAL A 13 -0.66 -6.09 7.54
C VAL A 13 -0.16 -5.01 8.51
N VAL A 14 0.13 -3.84 7.97
CA VAL A 14 0.68 -2.68 8.67
C VAL A 14 -0.37 -1.57 8.67
N ALA A 15 -0.75 -1.12 9.86
CA ALA A 15 -1.74 -0.07 10.07
C ALA A 15 -1.21 1.11 10.90
N THR A 16 0.04 1.03 11.39
CA THR A 16 0.63 2.04 12.27
C THR A 16 2.13 2.18 11.99
N MET A 17 2.69 3.33 12.34
CA MET A 17 4.14 3.59 12.24
C MET A 17 4.97 2.57 13.03
N LYS A 18 4.51 2.18 14.22
CA LYS A 18 5.19 1.14 15.03
C LYS A 18 5.28 -0.20 14.30
N LYS A 19 4.19 -0.62 13.64
CA LYS A 19 4.21 -1.86 12.84
C LYS A 19 5.06 -1.71 11.58
N LEU A 20 5.12 -0.51 11.01
CA LEU A 20 5.98 -0.23 9.87
C LEU A 20 7.46 -0.38 10.27
N GLU A 21 7.88 0.19 11.40
CA GLU A 21 9.25 0.02 11.92
C GLU A 21 9.60 -1.45 12.13
N GLN A 22 8.68 -2.23 12.71
CA GLN A 22 8.85 -3.68 12.86
C GLN A 22 9.01 -4.41 11.52
N PHE A 23 8.22 -4.02 10.51
CA PHE A 23 8.33 -4.56 9.17
C PHE A 23 9.66 -4.19 8.50
N LEU A 24 10.10 -2.93 8.62
CA LEU A 24 11.37 -2.47 8.07
C LEU A 24 12.59 -3.18 8.69
N ALA A 25 12.48 -3.60 9.95
CA ALA A 25 13.50 -4.38 10.64
C ALA A 25 13.54 -5.88 10.26
N SER A 26 12.58 -6.35 9.46
CA SER A 26 12.52 -7.74 8.98
C SER A 26 13.23 -7.93 7.64
N ASP A 27 13.33 -9.19 7.20
CA ASP A 27 13.81 -9.58 5.86
C ASP A 27 12.70 -9.54 4.80
N LEU A 28 11.46 -9.23 5.19
CA LEU A 28 10.31 -9.16 4.30
C LEU A 28 10.37 -7.91 3.40
N THR A 29 9.89 -8.04 2.17
CA THR A 29 9.94 -6.99 1.14
C THR A 29 8.56 -6.37 0.87
N TRP A 30 7.49 -7.15 1.01
CA TRP A 30 6.12 -6.71 0.73
C TRP A 30 5.26 -6.66 1.99
N CYS A 31 4.45 -5.61 2.14
CA CYS A 31 3.41 -5.52 3.16
C CYS A 31 2.06 -5.05 2.59
N VAL A 32 1.00 -5.14 3.40
CA VAL A 32 -0.31 -4.51 3.12
C VAL A 32 -0.50 -3.32 4.04
N LEU A 33 -0.87 -2.18 3.47
CA LEU A 33 -1.29 -0.98 4.19
C LEU A 33 -2.82 -0.90 4.20
N GLN A 34 -3.42 -0.82 5.39
CA GLN A 34 -4.86 -0.66 5.57
C GLN A 34 -5.17 0.06 6.89
N ASP A 35 -6.35 0.66 6.97
CA ASP A 35 -6.84 1.40 8.14
C ASP A 35 -5.94 2.59 8.52
N ILE A 36 -5.61 3.41 7.51
CA ILE A 36 -4.61 4.47 7.60
C ILE A 36 -5.21 5.80 7.12
N HIS A 37 -4.91 6.88 7.82
CA HIS A 37 -5.20 8.24 7.34
C HIS A 37 -4.25 8.63 6.21
N ILE A 38 -4.75 9.35 5.20
CA ILE A 38 -3.98 9.72 4.01
C ILE A 38 -2.68 10.48 4.29
N SER A 39 -2.63 11.30 5.33
CA SER A 39 -1.41 11.99 5.76
C SER A 39 -0.32 11.00 6.16
N MET A 40 -0.65 10.03 7.00
CA MET A 40 0.27 8.99 7.45
C MET A 40 0.64 8.03 6.31
N LEU A 41 -0.29 7.73 5.39
CA LEU A 41 0.00 6.89 4.22
C LEU A 41 1.17 7.45 3.39
N SER A 42 1.19 8.76 3.15
CA SER A 42 2.26 9.43 2.40
C SER A 42 3.63 9.24 3.05
N ASP A 43 3.71 9.39 4.38
CA ASP A 43 4.95 9.21 5.13
C ASP A 43 5.40 7.74 5.13
N MET A 44 4.44 6.82 5.30
CA MET A 44 4.71 5.37 5.28
C MET A 44 5.26 4.91 3.94
N LEU A 45 4.66 5.34 2.81
CA LEU A 45 5.14 5.00 1.47
C LEU A 45 6.56 5.54 1.23
N THR A 46 6.82 6.79 1.65
CA THR A 46 8.14 7.39 1.56
C THR A 46 9.20 6.57 2.32
N MET A 47 8.87 6.11 3.53
CA MET A 47 9.77 5.27 4.32
C MET A 47 9.98 3.89 3.71
N LEU A 48 8.93 3.27 3.18
CA LEU A 48 9.02 1.98 2.49
C LEU A 48 9.96 2.06 1.29
N HIS A 49 9.73 3.02 0.38
CA HIS A 49 10.53 3.18 -0.83
C HIS A 49 12.00 3.48 -0.54
N ARG A 50 12.29 4.30 0.48
CA ARG A 50 13.67 4.58 0.94
C ARG A 50 14.41 3.35 1.46
N ASN A 51 13.68 2.35 1.94
CA ASN A 51 14.25 1.09 2.45
C ASN A 51 14.04 -0.07 1.47
N GLU A 52 13.77 0.23 0.18
CA GLU A 52 13.55 -0.75 -0.87
C GLU A 52 12.43 -1.76 -0.55
N ARG A 53 11.43 -1.31 0.22
CA ARG A 53 10.23 -2.08 0.55
C ARG A 53 9.04 -1.59 -0.26
N LYS A 54 8.07 -2.48 -0.46
CA LYS A 54 6.88 -2.25 -1.29
C LYS A 54 5.60 -2.51 -0.51
N ALA A 55 4.53 -1.81 -0.86
CA ALA A 55 3.23 -1.95 -0.23
C ALA A 55 2.09 -2.14 -1.23
N LEU A 56 1.20 -3.07 -0.90
CA LEU A 56 -0.16 -3.11 -1.42
C LEU A 56 -1.06 -2.26 -0.53
N VAL A 57 -1.84 -1.34 -1.11
CA VAL A 57 -2.73 -0.45 -0.35
C VAL A 57 -4.18 -0.88 -0.50
N HIS A 58 -4.84 -1.19 0.62
CA HIS A 58 -6.29 -1.42 0.61
C HIS A 58 -7.01 -0.07 0.57
N ILE A 59 -7.34 0.38 -0.64
CA ILE A 59 -7.83 1.74 -0.88
C ILE A 59 -9.09 2.07 -0.07
N GLU A 60 -10.00 1.09 0.09
CA GLU A 60 -11.28 1.29 0.79
C GLU A 60 -11.11 1.53 2.30
N MET A 61 -9.92 1.25 2.82
CA MET A 61 -9.53 1.46 4.22
C MET A 61 -8.54 2.62 4.38
N ILE A 62 -8.45 3.51 3.38
CA ILE A 62 -7.70 4.76 3.49
C ILE A 62 -8.65 5.89 3.85
N ASN A 63 -8.49 6.42 5.06
CA ASN A 63 -9.32 7.48 5.60
C ASN A 63 -8.88 8.84 5.03
N GLY A 64 -9.83 9.60 4.49
CA GLY A 64 -9.57 10.91 3.88
C GLY A 64 -9.31 10.88 2.37
N VAL A 65 -9.51 9.74 1.70
CA VAL A 65 -9.51 9.60 0.24
C VAL A 65 -10.87 9.05 -0.22
N ALA A 66 -11.37 9.55 -1.34
CA ALA A 66 -12.59 9.02 -1.94
C ALA A 66 -12.33 7.64 -2.55
N ASN A 67 -13.27 6.70 -2.36
CA ASN A 67 -13.19 5.36 -2.94
C ASN A 67 -13.77 5.30 -4.35
N ASP A 68 -13.29 6.22 -5.20
CA ASP A 68 -13.67 6.44 -6.58
C ASP A 68 -12.45 6.52 -7.51
N GLU A 69 -12.69 6.89 -8.76
CA GLU A 69 -11.66 6.99 -9.80
C GLU A 69 -10.60 8.04 -9.46
N TYR A 70 -11.01 9.21 -9.00
CA TYR A 70 -10.10 10.30 -8.66
C TYR A 70 -9.24 9.98 -7.45
N GLY A 71 -9.82 9.37 -6.42
CA GLY A 71 -9.05 8.91 -5.26
C GLY A 71 -8.05 7.81 -5.63
N THR A 72 -8.44 6.89 -6.51
CA THR A 72 -7.54 5.84 -7.01
C THR A 72 -6.40 6.43 -7.83
N GLU A 73 -6.69 7.33 -8.77
CA GLU A 73 -5.69 8.04 -9.55
C GLU A 73 -4.75 8.84 -8.66
N PHE A 74 -5.26 9.50 -7.63
CA PHE A 74 -4.41 10.19 -6.65
C PHE A 74 -3.45 9.22 -5.96
N LEU A 75 -3.92 8.08 -5.47
CA LEU A 75 -3.06 7.08 -4.83
C LEU A 75 -2.00 6.53 -5.80
N CYS A 76 -2.38 6.18 -7.03
CA CYS A 76 -1.49 5.61 -8.02
C CYS A 76 -0.50 6.63 -8.59
N GLN A 77 -0.98 7.79 -9.02
CA GLN A 77 -0.18 8.77 -9.76
C GLN A 77 0.58 9.73 -8.84
N LYS A 78 -0.04 10.15 -7.73
CA LYS A 78 0.57 11.12 -6.81
C LYS A 78 1.35 10.46 -5.69
N LEU A 79 0.75 9.48 -5.01
CA LEU A 79 1.43 8.78 -3.90
C LEU A 79 2.27 7.58 -4.36
N ARG A 80 2.13 7.15 -5.61
CA ARG A 80 2.95 6.08 -6.21
C ARG A 80 2.92 4.78 -5.40
N VAL A 81 1.71 4.36 -5.02
CA VAL A 81 1.53 3.04 -4.38
C VAL A 81 2.04 1.92 -5.28
N ASP A 82 2.69 0.90 -4.71
CA ASP A 82 3.27 -0.20 -5.49
C ASP A 82 2.22 -1.18 -6.03
N GLY A 83 1.02 -1.17 -5.42
CA GLY A 83 -0.16 -1.86 -5.89
C GLY A 83 -1.37 -1.55 -5.00
N ILE A 84 -2.55 -1.95 -5.45
CA ILE A 84 -3.81 -1.74 -4.73
C ILE A 84 -4.55 -3.03 -4.45
N ILE A 85 -5.38 -3.00 -3.41
CA ILE A 85 -6.39 -4.01 -3.08
C ILE A 85 -7.73 -3.29 -3.04
N SER A 86 -8.73 -3.82 -3.75
CA SER A 86 -10.10 -3.33 -3.74
C SER A 86 -11.07 -4.46 -4.00
N SER A 87 -12.24 -4.38 -3.38
CA SER A 87 -13.39 -5.24 -3.71
C SER A 87 -14.17 -4.77 -4.95
N LYS A 88 -13.91 -3.54 -5.43
CA LYS A 88 -14.66 -2.91 -6.51
C LYS A 88 -13.99 -3.14 -7.87
N ALA A 89 -14.63 -3.93 -8.73
CA ALA A 89 -14.15 -4.20 -10.09
C ALA A 89 -13.81 -2.93 -10.89
N LYS A 90 -14.66 -1.89 -10.81
CA LYS A 90 -14.39 -0.59 -11.48
C LYS A 90 -13.04 0.00 -11.06
N ILE A 91 -12.70 -0.07 -9.78
CA ILE A 91 -11.46 0.50 -9.28
C ILE A 91 -10.25 -0.33 -9.69
N ILE A 92 -10.39 -1.66 -9.67
CA ILE A 92 -9.35 -2.57 -10.19
C ILE A 92 -9.03 -2.24 -11.66
N GLU A 93 -10.04 -1.97 -12.48
CA GLU A 93 -9.84 -1.59 -13.88
C GLU A 93 -9.17 -0.23 -14.05
N ILE A 94 -9.45 0.73 -13.16
CA ILE A 94 -8.79 2.04 -13.17
C ILE A 94 -7.31 1.91 -12.82
N ALA A 95 -6.95 1.12 -11.81
CA ALA A 95 -5.57 0.95 -11.38
C ALA A 95 -4.68 0.15 -12.36
N LYS A 96 -5.28 -0.51 -13.35
CA LYS A 96 -4.54 -1.18 -14.45
C LYS A 96 -4.12 -0.21 -15.57
N ARG A 97 -4.68 1.00 -15.60
CA ARG A 97 -4.36 2.03 -16.59
C ARG A 97 -3.09 2.77 -16.20
#